data_AF-A0A0S4L6L9-F1
#
_entry.id   AF-A0A0S4L6L9-F1
#
_cell.length_a   1.000
_cell.length_b   1.000
_cell.length_c   1.000
_cell.angle_alpha   90.00
_cell.angle_beta   90.00
_cell.angle_gamma   90.00
#
_symmetry.space_group_name_H-M   'P 1'
#
loop_
_entity.id
_entity.type
_entity.pdbx_description
1 polymer ?
#
loop_
_entity_poly.entity_id
_entity_poly.type
_entity_poly.pdbx_seq_one_letter_code
_entity_poly.pdbx_strand_id
1 'polypeptide(L)'
;MGVFVLAAMELELLSDESSNASVDSELSLLWWEWGDYPLAWRHPNPFYHAGPASKNKFIRDPPALMVSRLDAPTAELAAQLDDHAMEAEANGLTGSMYLDAQGMPAKERPDTYRKYDQSLQHLDTFITEQSGYRSVLENTKARFDHPGQTPDVALYIGWYRLRHYEDAFAFRPGAIGYHMASAEAVSLHQSGVTGWCKNALEHGITATLGSVGEPYLDAFPEPLEFSALLMTGQYTLLEAYYLTSRWVSWRMVLVGDPLYNPWKQKPAVKRSALRMFPLAPMAPSDQTFADPFRAQEERRHLYARARARLDDILRRQERAAQHKTS
;
A
#
# COMPACT_ATOMS: atom_id res chain seq x y z
N MET A 1 -14.56 -19.93 26.42
CA MET A 1 -13.26 -19.35 26.01
C MET A 1 -12.29 -19.65 27.14
N GLY A 2 -11.40 -20.63 26.98
CA GLY A 2 -10.53 -21.15 28.05
C GLY A 2 -9.13 -20.52 28.05
N VAL A 3 -8.39 -20.68 29.15
CA VAL A 3 -7.01 -20.16 29.35
C VAL A 3 -6.06 -20.58 28.22
N PHE A 4 -6.24 -21.77 27.66
CA PHE A 4 -5.45 -22.26 26.52
C PHE A 4 -5.59 -21.40 25.26
N VAL A 5 -6.80 -20.91 24.96
CA VAL A 5 -7.05 -20.06 23.79
C VAL A 5 -6.38 -18.69 23.98
N LEU A 6 -6.42 -18.14 25.19
CA LEU A 6 -5.73 -16.89 25.53
C LEU A 6 -4.22 -17.03 25.40
N ALA A 7 -3.64 -18.10 25.95
CA ALA A 7 -2.21 -18.37 25.85
C ALA A 7 -1.75 -18.59 24.41
N ALA A 8 -2.55 -19.27 23.57
CA ALA A 8 -2.26 -19.45 22.15
C ALA A 8 -2.30 -18.11 21.39
N MET A 9 -3.29 -17.25 21.66
CA MET A 9 -3.37 -15.91 21.07
C MET A 9 -2.17 -15.04 21.46
N GLU A 10 -1.72 -15.14 22.72
CA GLU A 10 -0.58 -14.38 23.22
C GLU A 10 0.75 -14.91 22.64
N LEU A 11 0.87 -16.22 22.44
CA LEU A 11 1.99 -16.82 21.72
C LEU A 11 2.05 -16.36 20.25
N GLU A 12 0.88 -16.28 19.59
CA GLU A 12 0.77 -15.81 18.20
C GLU A 12 1.13 -14.31 18.08
N LEU A 13 0.68 -13.47 19.02
CA LEU A 13 1.02 -12.04 19.11
C LEU A 13 2.53 -11.80 19.23
N LEU A 14 3.21 -12.68 19.97
CA LEU A 14 4.64 -12.57 20.27
C LEU A 14 5.53 -13.35 19.30
N SER A 15 4.95 -14.10 18.37
CA SER A 15 5.71 -14.86 17.37
C SER A 15 6.37 -13.91 16.37
N ASP A 16 7.61 -14.20 16.02
CA ASP A 16 8.35 -13.56 14.94
C ASP A 16 8.36 -14.40 13.65
N GLU A 17 7.72 -15.57 13.66
CA GLU A 17 7.62 -16.41 12.47
C GLU A 17 6.82 -15.68 11.40
N SER A 18 7.40 -15.51 10.20
CA SER A 18 6.81 -14.72 9.11
C SER A 18 6.68 -13.20 9.36
N SER A 19 7.45 -12.64 10.29
CA SER A 19 7.53 -11.18 10.59
C SER A 19 8.28 -10.33 9.56
N ASN A 20 8.74 -10.92 8.45
CA ASN A 20 9.45 -10.17 7.42
C ASN A 20 8.57 -9.04 6.85
N ALA A 21 8.95 -7.79 7.08
CA ALA A 21 8.28 -6.60 6.57
C ALA A 21 9.32 -5.63 5.98
N SER A 22 8.86 -4.67 5.18
CA SER A 22 9.69 -3.53 4.82
C SER A 22 9.80 -2.59 6.02
N VAL A 23 10.96 -1.93 6.15
CA VAL A 23 11.20 -0.93 7.19
C VAL A 23 10.12 0.17 7.13
N ASP A 24 9.72 0.58 5.94
CA ASP A 24 8.72 1.60 5.67
C ASP A 24 7.35 1.24 6.25
N SER A 25 6.97 -0.03 6.08
CA SER A 25 5.68 -0.54 6.55
C SER A 25 5.67 -0.73 8.06
N GLU A 26 6.81 -1.05 8.68
CA GLU A 26 6.95 -1.06 10.15
C GLU A 26 6.96 0.36 10.73
N LEU A 27 7.60 1.32 10.05
CA LEU A 27 7.59 2.72 10.47
C LEU A 27 6.18 3.32 10.45
N SER A 28 5.25 2.74 9.69
CA SER A 28 3.83 3.12 9.75
C SER A 28 3.22 2.91 11.14
N LEU A 29 3.80 2.00 11.93
CA LEU A 29 3.39 1.65 13.28
C LEU A 29 4.37 2.20 14.34
N LEU A 30 5.15 3.24 14.04
CA LEU A 30 6.14 3.82 14.97
C LEU A 30 5.59 4.10 16.38
N TRP A 31 4.33 4.53 16.47
CA TRP A 31 3.67 4.86 17.74
C TRP A 31 2.98 3.66 18.41
N TRP A 32 3.07 2.47 17.83
CA TRP A 32 2.45 1.26 18.35
C TRP A 32 3.49 0.45 19.09
N GLU A 33 3.14 -0.04 20.28
CA GLU A 33 4.07 -0.80 21.12
C GLU A 33 4.05 -2.28 20.79
N TRP A 34 5.08 -3.00 21.21
CA TRP A 34 5.12 -4.45 21.09
C TRP A 34 3.99 -5.06 21.94
N GLY A 35 3.13 -5.85 21.29
CA GLY A 35 1.88 -6.35 21.86
C GLY A 35 0.65 -5.56 21.46
N ASP A 36 0.81 -4.41 20.79
CA ASP A 36 -0.32 -3.66 20.24
C ASP A 36 -0.89 -4.27 18.96
N TYR A 37 -0.02 -5.00 18.24
CA TYR A 37 -0.29 -5.73 17.02
C TYR A 37 0.61 -6.98 16.96
N PRO A 38 0.22 -8.03 16.22
CA PRO A 38 1.09 -9.18 15.96
C PRO A 38 2.29 -8.76 15.09
N LEU A 39 3.50 -9.14 15.49
CA LEU A 39 4.71 -8.93 14.67
C LEU A 39 4.78 -9.90 13.49
N ALA A 40 4.20 -11.08 13.64
CA ALA A 40 4.00 -12.02 12.56
C ALA A 40 2.92 -11.55 11.59
N TRP A 41 3.10 -11.89 10.31
CA TRP A 41 2.10 -11.65 9.27
C TRP A 41 1.90 -10.15 8.97
N ARG A 42 0.71 -9.75 8.53
CA ARG A 42 0.37 -8.39 8.08
C ARG A 42 -0.69 -7.76 8.95
N HIS A 43 -0.57 -6.47 9.19
CA HIS A 43 -1.54 -5.70 9.97
C HIS A 43 -2.51 -4.94 9.05
N PRO A 44 -3.84 -4.93 9.32
CA PRO A 44 -4.77 -4.10 8.58
C PRO A 44 -4.36 -2.62 8.62
N ASN A 45 -4.27 -1.99 7.45
CA ASN A 45 -3.97 -0.56 7.36
C ASN A 45 -5.14 0.26 7.92
N PRO A 46 -4.93 1.10 8.96
CA PRO A 46 -5.99 1.94 9.54
C PRO A 46 -6.61 2.95 8.57
N PHE A 47 -5.89 3.32 7.50
CA PHE A 47 -6.34 4.28 6.50
C PHE A 47 -7.06 3.63 5.30
N TYR A 48 -7.05 2.30 5.18
CA TYR A 48 -7.66 1.64 4.03
C TYR A 48 -9.15 2.00 3.92
N HIS A 49 -9.58 2.51 2.76
CA HIS A 49 -10.91 3.10 2.56
C HIS A 49 -12.06 2.12 2.86
N ALA A 50 -11.85 0.83 2.59
CA ALA A 50 -12.78 -0.25 2.85
C ALA A 50 -12.36 -1.08 4.08
N GLY A 51 -11.53 -0.51 4.95
CA GLY A 51 -11.11 -1.10 6.21
C GLY A 51 -12.28 -1.23 7.19
N PRO A 52 -12.19 -2.15 8.16
CA PRO A 52 -13.20 -2.24 9.20
C PRO A 52 -13.20 -0.94 10.02
N ALA A 53 -14.37 -0.32 10.19
CA ALA A 53 -14.51 0.78 11.14
C ALA A 53 -14.03 0.32 12.53
N SER A 54 -13.26 1.16 13.23
CA SER A 54 -12.72 0.84 14.56
C SER A 54 -13.85 0.30 15.46
N LYS A 55 -13.76 -0.99 15.80
CA LYS A 55 -14.84 -1.70 16.49
C LYS A 55 -14.96 -1.29 17.95
N ASN A 56 -13.98 -0.57 18.49
CA ASN A 56 -13.90 -0.28 19.92
C ASN A 56 -13.78 1.22 20.18
N LYS A 57 -14.93 1.90 20.29
CA LYS A 57 -15.02 3.34 20.60
C LYS A 57 -14.39 3.75 21.94
N PHE A 58 -14.03 2.77 22.79
CA PHE A 58 -13.45 2.99 24.11
C PHE A 58 -11.92 2.97 24.14
N ILE A 59 -11.27 2.55 23.05
CA ILE A 59 -9.81 2.53 22.92
C ILE A 59 -9.45 3.33 21.68
N ARG A 60 -8.63 4.36 21.86
CA ARG A 60 -8.05 5.09 20.73
C ARG A 60 -6.78 4.37 20.31
N ASP A 61 -6.76 3.88 19.08
CA ASP A 61 -5.53 3.34 18.50
C ASP A 61 -4.50 4.47 18.38
N PRO A 62 -3.20 4.21 18.61
CA PRO A 62 -2.16 5.17 18.32
C PRO A 62 -2.23 5.57 16.84
N PRO A 63 -1.87 6.82 16.49
CA PRO A 63 -1.84 7.24 15.11
C PRO A 63 -0.87 6.36 14.30
N ALA A 64 -1.26 6.02 13.07
CA ALA A 64 -0.35 5.44 12.10
C ALA A 64 0.34 6.56 11.31
N LEU A 65 1.62 6.36 10.98
CA LEU A 65 2.37 7.23 10.08
C LEU A 65 2.20 6.74 8.65
N MET A 66 2.04 7.68 7.73
CA MET A 66 2.19 7.37 6.32
C MET A 66 3.65 7.55 5.90
N VAL A 67 4.21 6.55 5.23
CA VAL A 67 5.64 6.49 4.87
C VAL A 67 5.82 6.20 3.38
N SER A 68 6.69 6.98 2.72
CA SER A 68 7.29 6.68 1.41
C SER A 68 8.80 6.95 1.46
N ARG A 69 9.52 6.48 0.43
CA ARG A 69 10.94 6.75 0.25
C ARG A 69 11.21 7.82 -0.78
N LEU A 70 12.07 8.77 -0.41
CA LEU A 70 12.89 9.51 -1.37
C LEU A 70 14.24 8.80 -1.48
N ASP A 71 14.24 7.66 -2.17
CA ASP A 71 15.38 6.75 -2.27
C ASP A 71 15.49 6.17 -3.68
N ALA A 72 16.71 6.03 -4.17
CA ALA A 72 17.00 5.54 -5.51
C ALA A 72 18.41 4.95 -5.57
N PRO A 73 18.80 4.29 -6.68
CA PRO A 73 20.11 3.64 -6.77
C PRO A 73 21.29 4.58 -6.50
N THR A 74 21.16 5.87 -6.85
CA THR A 74 22.12 6.93 -6.53
C THR A 74 21.43 8.15 -5.92
N ALA A 75 22.20 9.01 -5.25
CA ALA A 75 21.67 10.25 -4.66
C ALA A 75 21.13 11.21 -5.72
N GLU A 76 21.74 11.24 -6.91
CA GLU A 76 21.28 12.05 -8.04
C GLU A 76 19.90 11.59 -8.52
N LEU A 77 19.69 10.27 -8.67
CA LEU A 77 18.38 9.72 -9.04
C LEU A 77 17.33 10.00 -7.95
N ALA A 78 17.72 9.98 -6.66
CA ALA A 78 16.80 10.28 -5.56
C ALA A 78 16.38 11.75 -5.57
N ALA A 79 17.30 12.67 -5.84
CA ALA A 79 16.99 14.09 -6.02
C ALA A 79 16.08 14.33 -7.24
N GLN A 80 16.29 13.59 -8.33
CA GLN A 80 15.45 13.68 -9.53
C GLN A 80 13.98 13.29 -9.30
N LEU A 81 13.67 12.49 -8.27
CA LEU A 81 12.27 12.21 -7.93
C LEU A 81 11.51 13.49 -7.56
N ASP A 82 12.15 14.37 -6.79
CA ASP A 82 11.58 15.66 -6.39
C ASP A 82 11.53 16.64 -7.58
N ASP A 83 12.63 16.73 -8.36
CA ASP A 83 12.67 17.57 -9.55
C ASP A 83 11.57 17.20 -10.57
N HIS A 84 11.39 15.91 -10.85
CA HIS A 84 10.34 15.43 -11.74
C HIS A 84 8.94 15.62 -11.16
N ALA A 85 8.76 15.46 -9.85
CA ALA A 85 7.49 15.73 -9.19
C ALA A 85 7.10 17.21 -9.34
N MET A 86 8.01 18.13 -9.01
CA MET A 86 7.81 19.56 -9.16
C MET A 86 7.55 19.97 -10.62
N GLU A 87 8.29 19.40 -11.58
CA GLU A 87 8.07 19.66 -13.01
C GLU A 87 6.65 19.27 -13.44
N ALA A 88 6.20 18.08 -13.04
CA ALA A 88 4.88 17.58 -13.39
C ALA A 88 3.75 18.33 -12.68
N GLU A 89 3.95 18.78 -11.44
CA GLU A 89 2.99 19.62 -10.72
C GLU A 89 2.87 21.03 -11.32
N ALA A 90 3.99 21.58 -11.83
CA ALA A 90 4.01 22.90 -12.45
C ALA A 90 3.38 22.90 -13.84
N ASN A 91 3.67 21.88 -14.65
CA ASN A 91 3.28 21.83 -16.07
C ASN A 91 2.05 20.95 -16.33
N GLY A 92 1.68 20.11 -15.37
CA GLY A 92 0.75 19.00 -15.53
C GLY A 92 1.45 17.77 -16.12
N LEU A 93 1.12 16.59 -15.60
CA LEU A 93 1.60 15.32 -16.15
C LEU A 93 0.97 15.09 -17.54
N THR A 94 1.78 14.86 -18.57
CA THR A 94 1.30 14.55 -19.92
C THR A 94 1.88 13.22 -20.39
N GLY A 95 1.19 12.51 -21.28
CA GLY A 95 1.68 11.25 -21.83
C GLY A 95 0.55 10.27 -22.13
N SER A 96 0.91 8.99 -22.29
CA SER A 96 -0.06 7.89 -22.40
C SER A 96 -0.07 7.06 -21.11
N MET A 97 -1.23 6.45 -20.82
CA MET A 97 -1.40 5.49 -19.74
C MET A 97 -1.32 4.08 -20.33
N TYR A 98 -0.35 3.29 -19.88
CA TYR A 98 -0.12 1.93 -20.35
C TYR A 98 -0.56 0.93 -19.29
N LEU A 99 -1.41 -0.01 -19.67
CA LEU A 99 -1.99 -1.00 -18.78
C LEU A 99 -1.68 -2.38 -19.35
N ASP A 100 -1.01 -3.21 -18.57
CA ASP A 100 -0.60 -4.56 -18.99
C ASP A 100 -1.41 -5.60 -18.22
N ALA A 101 -2.57 -5.94 -18.79
CA ALA A 101 -3.48 -6.98 -18.33
C ALA A 101 -3.20 -8.31 -19.06
N GLN A 102 -3.52 -9.44 -18.45
CA GLN A 102 -3.32 -10.78 -19.02
C GLN A 102 -4.52 -11.33 -19.77
N GLY A 103 -5.62 -10.57 -19.88
CA GLY A 103 -6.84 -11.03 -20.56
C GLY A 103 -7.44 -12.28 -19.91
N MET A 104 -7.39 -12.38 -18.58
CA MET A 104 -7.83 -13.58 -17.88
C MET A 104 -9.32 -13.85 -18.18
N PRO A 105 -9.77 -15.12 -18.25
CA PRO A 105 -11.17 -15.47 -18.53
C PRO A 105 -12.07 -15.31 -17.31
N ALA A 106 -13.35 -15.02 -17.54
CA ALA A 106 -14.32 -14.77 -16.47
C ALA A 106 -14.50 -16.01 -15.59
N LYS A 107 -14.67 -15.80 -14.28
CA LYS A 107 -14.93 -16.85 -13.29
C LYS A 107 -16.14 -16.45 -12.46
N GLU A 108 -17.00 -17.42 -12.10
CA GLU A 108 -18.16 -17.18 -11.21
C GLU A 108 -17.74 -16.62 -9.85
N ARG A 109 -16.59 -17.07 -9.33
CA ARG A 109 -15.96 -16.54 -8.12
C ARG A 109 -14.53 -16.12 -8.47
N PRO A 110 -14.27 -14.82 -8.71
CA PRO A 110 -12.95 -14.36 -9.07
C PRO A 110 -11.99 -14.50 -7.87
N ASP A 111 -10.84 -15.12 -8.12
CA ASP A 111 -9.70 -15.06 -7.21
C ASP A 111 -9.04 -13.67 -7.27
N THR A 112 -8.04 -13.44 -6.40
CA THR A 112 -7.32 -12.16 -6.35
C THR A 112 -6.66 -11.82 -7.69
N TYR A 113 -6.11 -12.82 -8.40
CA TYR A 113 -5.47 -12.58 -9.71
C TYR A 113 -6.46 -12.04 -10.72
N ARG A 114 -7.60 -12.72 -10.86
CA ARG A 114 -8.69 -12.27 -11.73
C ARG A 114 -9.20 -10.89 -11.35
N LYS A 115 -9.31 -10.59 -10.05
CA LYS A 115 -9.76 -9.27 -9.58
C LYS A 115 -8.86 -8.15 -10.08
N TYR A 116 -7.54 -8.29 -9.93
CA TYR A 116 -6.59 -7.26 -10.36
C TYR A 116 -6.48 -7.17 -11.89
N ASP A 117 -6.64 -8.29 -12.59
CA ASP A 117 -6.67 -8.29 -14.06
C ASP A 117 -7.88 -7.50 -14.59
N GLN A 118 -9.03 -7.74 -13.97
CA GLN A 118 -10.26 -7.02 -14.28
C GLN A 118 -10.16 -5.54 -13.86
N SER A 119 -9.43 -5.23 -12.80
CA SER A 119 -9.15 -3.85 -12.39
C SER A 119 -8.45 -3.05 -13.49
N LEU A 120 -7.43 -3.62 -14.13
CA LEU A 120 -6.73 -2.98 -15.24
C LEU A 120 -7.65 -2.72 -16.43
N GLN A 121 -8.52 -3.68 -16.76
CA GLN A 121 -9.52 -3.51 -17.82
C GLN A 121 -10.53 -2.40 -17.47
N HIS A 122 -10.97 -2.32 -16.21
CA HIS A 122 -11.86 -1.26 -15.76
C HIS A 122 -11.14 0.10 -15.69
N LEU A 123 -9.86 0.13 -15.35
CA LEU A 123 -9.03 1.33 -15.36
C LEU A 123 -8.87 1.88 -16.78
N ASP A 124 -8.65 1.01 -17.78
CA ASP A 124 -8.62 1.40 -19.18
C ASP A 124 -9.92 2.08 -19.62
N THR A 125 -11.05 1.46 -19.28
CA THR A 125 -12.38 2.02 -19.54
C THR A 125 -12.55 3.36 -18.81
N PHE A 126 -12.16 3.44 -17.54
CA PHE A 126 -12.28 4.65 -16.73
C PHE A 126 -11.46 5.80 -17.29
N ILE A 127 -10.20 5.56 -17.69
CA ILE A 127 -9.33 6.58 -18.28
C ILE A 127 -9.93 7.09 -19.59
N THR A 128 -10.39 6.17 -20.45
CA THR A 128 -10.94 6.49 -21.77
C THR A 128 -12.24 7.29 -21.68
N GLU A 129 -13.10 6.98 -20.70
CA GLU A 129 -14.41 7.63 -20.57
C GLU A 129 -14.39 8.90 -19.72
N GLN A 130 -13.50 8.99 -18.72
CA GLN A 130 -13.57 10.02 -17.67
C GLN A 130 -12.44 11.04 -17.74
N SER A 131 -11.41 10.81 -18.55
CA SER A 131 -10.22 11.65 -18.64
C SER A 131 -9.89 12.08 -20.08
N GLY A 132 -8.87 12.92 -20.23
CA GLY A 132 -8.31 13.30 -21.53
C GLY A 132 -7.07 12.51 -21.94
N TYR A 133 -6.66 11.49 -21.18
CA TYR A 133 -5.46 10.71 -21.49
C TYR A 133 -5.74 9.64 -22.54
N ARG A 134 -4.71 9.35 -23.34
CA ARG A 134 -4.67 8.14 -24.17
C ARG A 134 -4.40 6.94 -23.28
N SER A 135 -5.33 5.98 -23.24
CA SER A 135 -5.13 4.67 -22.62
C SER A 135 -4.70 3.64 -23.66
N VAL A 136 -3.73 2.79 -23.31
CA VAL A 136 -3.27 1.67 -24.12
C VAL A 136 -3.27 0.42 -23.25
N LEU A 137 -4.22 -0.47 -23.51
CA LEU A 137 -4.37 -1.74 -22.82
C LEU A 137 -3.77 -2.87 -23.66
N GLU A 138 -2.72 -3.51 -23.15
CA GLU A 138 -2.38 -4.89 -23.53
C GLU A 138 -3.27 -5.82 -22.70
N ASN A 139 -4.03 -6.69 -23.36
CA ASN A 139 -5.04 -7.54 -22.70
C ASN A 139 -4.89 -9.00 -23.10
N THR A 140 -3.64 -9.43 -23.28
CA THR A 140 -3.29 -10.81 -23.62
C THR A 140 -2.13 -11.26 -22.75
N LYS A 141 -1.64 -12.48 -22.96
CA LYS A 141 -0.42 -12.95 -22.29
C LYS A 141 0.87 -12.31 -22.84
N ALA A 142 0.77 -11.53 -23.92
CA ALA A 142 1.87 -10.70 -24.37
C ALA A 142 2.11 -9.57 -23.35
N ARG A 143 3.29 -8.97 -23.38
CA ARG A 143 3.68 -7.86 -22.52
C ARG A 143 4.29 -6.74 -23.35
N PHE A 144 4.48 -5.59 -22.71
CA PHE A 144 5.36 -4.56 -23.25
C PHE A 144 6.83 -4.98 -23.02
N ASP A 145 7.45 -5.61 -24.02
CA ASP A 145 8.75 -6.27 -23.91
C ASP A 145 9.81 -5.75 -24.89
N HIS A 146 9.50 -4.71 -25.67
CA HIS A 146 10.40 -4.16 -26.68
C HIS A 146 10.67 -2.64 -26.49
N PRO A 147 11.92 -2.17 -26.66
CA PRO A 147 12.24 -0.75 -26.60
C PRO A 147 11.40 0.09 -27.54
N GLY A 148 10.89 1.21 -27.03
CA GLY A 148 10.06 2.15 -27.77
C GLY A 148 8.60 1.72 -27.98
N GLN A 149 8.18 0.58 -27.41
CA GLN A 149 6.78 0.13 -27.47
C GLN A 149 5.85 1.01 -26.61
N THR A 150 6.36 1.57 -25.51
CA THR A 150 5.61 2.49 -24.64
C THR A 150 6.30 3.85 -24.53
N PRO A 151 6.17 4.72 -25.57
CA PRO A 151 6.70 6.08 -25.52
C PRO A 151 5.87 6.99 -24.60
N ASP A 152 6.52 8.00 -24.03
CA ASP A 152 5.88 9.07 -23.25
C ASP A 152 4.92 8.56 -22.15
N VAL A 153 5.40 7.63 -21.32
CA VAL A 153 4.61 7.01 -20.25
C VAL A 153 4.32 8.04 -19.16
N ALA A 154 3.04 8.27 -18.88
CA ALA A 154 2.56 9.03 -17.73
C ALA A 154 2.12 8.12 -16.57
N LEU A 155 1.48 7.00 -16.90
CA LEU A 155 1.11 5.96 -15.94
C LEU A 155 1.44 4.59 -16.54
N TYR A 156 2.03 3.70 -15.75
CA TYR A 156 2.12 2.28 -16.07
C TYR A 156 1.64 1.41 -14.90
N ILE A 157 0.73 0.47 -15.14
CA ILE A 157 0.39 -0.56 -14.16
C ILE A 157 0.22 -1.90 -14.90
N GLY A 158 0.89 -2.94 -14.42
CA GLY A 158 0.98 -4.16 -15.21
C GLY A 158 1.40 -5.43 -14.48
N TRP A 159 1.23 -6.55 -15.18
CA TRP A 159 1.54 -7.90 -14.71
C TRP A 159 2.96 -8.38 -14.98
N TYR A 160 3.45 -9.17 -14.01
CA TYR A 160 4.79 -9.69 -13.85
C TYR A 160 5.61 -10.14 -15.09
N ARG A 161 6.89 -9.79 -15.03
CA ARG A 161 8.02 -10.72 -15.20
C ARG A 161 8.91 -10.65 -13.97
N LEU A 162 8.79 -11.65 -13.10
CA LEU A 162 9.43 -11.65 -11.77
C LEU A 162 10.92 -11.35 -11.87
N ARG A 163 11.35 -10.26 -11.22
CA ARG A 163 12.73 -9.79 -11.14
C ARG A 163 13.39 -9.64 -12.51
N HIS A 164 12.64 -9.22 -13.52
CA HIS A 164 13.19 -8.98 -14.85
C HIS A 164 12.48 -7.80 -15.50
N TYR A 165 13.05 -6.62 -15.29
CA TYR A 165 12.65 -5.38 -15.96
C TYR A 165 12.75 -5.55 -17.47
N GLU A 166 11.71 -5.10 -18.17
CA GLU A 166 11.66 -5.02 -19.62
C GLU A 166 11.82 -3.54 -19.99
N ASP A 167 12.85 -3.21 -20.77
CA ASP A 167 13.16 -1.83 -21.17
C ASP A 167 12.24 -1.39 -22.31
N ALA A 168 10.94 -1.36 -22.03
CA ALA A 168 9.90 -0.96 -22.98
C ALA A 168 9.42 0.49 -22.77
N PHE A 169 9.82 1.12 -21.66
CA PHE A 169 9.20 2.32 -21.09
C PHE A 169 10.08 3.56 -21.27
N ALA A 170 9.53 4.58 -21.92
CA ALA A 170 10.10 5.92 -21.89
C ALA A 170 9.26 6.80 -20.96
N PHE A 171 9.67 6.90 -19.69
CA PHE A 171 8.94 7.65 -18.67
C PHE A 171 9.04 9.16 -18.89
N ARG A 172 7.91 9.86 -18.74
CA ARG A 172 7.87 11.31 -18.66
C ARG A 172 8.25 11.76 -17.24
N PRO A 173 8.82 12.96 -17.07
CA PRO A 173 8.84 13.62 -15.75
C PRO A 173 7.43 13.64 -15.16
N GLY A 174 7.29 13.11 -13.96
CA GLY A 174 6.03 12.86 -13.26
C GLY A 174 5.44 11.46 -13.43
N ALA A 175 6.05 10.57 -14.22
CA ALA A 175 5.48 9.24 -14.44
C ALA A 175 5.31 8.45 -13.14
N ILE A 176 4.16 7.80 -12.99
CA ILE A 176 3.84 6.91 -11.88
C ILE A 176 3.73 5.50 -12.44
N GLY A 177 4.25 4.49 -11.75
CA GLY A 177 3.94 3.14 -12.19
C GLY A 177 4.47 2.02 -11.32
N TYR A 178 3.87 0.85 -11.45
CA TYR A 178 4.30 -0.33 -10.73
C TYR A 178 4.00 -1.62 -11.46
N HIS A 179 4.85 -2.60 -11.16
CA HIS A 179 4.71 -3.96 -11.66
C HIS A 179 4.25 -4.88 -10.53
N MET A 180 3.14 -5.59 -10.74
CA MET A 180 2.56 -6.48 -9.74
C MET A 180 3.30 -7.81 -9.68
N ALA A 181 4.49 -7.78 -9.07
CA ALA A 181 5.36 -8.93 -8.87
C ALA A 181 6.08 -8.89 -7.51
N SER A 182 6.53 -10.04 -7.03
CA SER A 182 7.20 -10.14 -5.73
C SER A 182 8.68 -9.75 -5.78
N ALA A 183 9.21 -9.27 -4.66
CA ALA A 183 10.63 -8.94 -4.49
C ALA A 183 11.19 -7.91 -5.50
N GLU A 184 10.32 -7.05 -6.07
CA GLU A 184 10.67 -6.04 -7.07
C GLU A 184 11.35 -4.79 -6.50
N ALA A 185 11.33 -4.60 -5.17
CA ALA A 185 12.00 -3.51 -4.45
C ALA A 185 13.22 -3.98 -3.65
N VAL A 186 13.69 -5.21 -3.87
CA VAL A 186 14.87 -5.76 -3.17
C VAL A 186 16.16 -5.15 -3.75
N SER A 187 17.06 -4.74 -2.86
CA SER A 187 18.43 -4.33 -3.20
C SER A 187 18.51 -3.16 -4.20
N LEU A 188 17.78 -2.06 -3.95
CA LEU A 188 17.72 -0.88 -4.83
C LEU A 188 19.11 -0.33 -5.23
N HIS A 189 20.08 -0.32 -4.31
CA HIS A 189 21.44 0.19 -4.57
C HIS A 189 22.42 -0.84 -5.16
N GLN A 190 22.02 -2.11 -5.28
CA GLN A 190 22.93 -3.15 -5.73
C GLN A 190 23.01 -3.19 -7.26
N SER A 191 24.22 -3.12 -7.80
CA SER A 191 24.48 -3.30 -9.22
C SER A 191 24.00 -4.66 -9.73
N GLY A 192 23.48 -4.72 -10.95
CA GLY A 192 23.06 -5.97 -11.60
C GLY A 192 21.71 -6.53 -11.13
N VAL A 193 20.98 -5.83 -10.26
CA VAL A 193 19.60 -6.16 -9.92
C VAL A 193 18.69 -5.79 -11.09
N THR A 194 17.84 -6.74 -11.47
CA THR A 194 16.91 -6.67 -12.61
C THR A 194 15.46 -6.46 -12.17
N GLY A 195 15.21 -6.14 -10.89
CA GLY A 195 13.86 -5.87 -10.38
C GLY A 195 13.30 -4.53 -10.87
N TRP A 196 11.97 -4.43 -10.91
CA TRP A 196 11.23 -3.27 -11.43
C TRP A 196 11.65 -1.96 -10.78
N CYS A 197 11.63 -1.86 -9.44
CA CYS A 197 11.79 -0.55 -8.79
C CYS A 197 13.14 0.07 -9.11
N LYS A 198 14.23 -0.69 -8.97
CA LYS A 198 15.58 -0.21 -9.32
C LYS A 198 15.65 0.28 -10.76
N ASN A 199 15.21 -0.55 -11.70
CA ASN A 199 15.41 -0.27 -13.11
C ASN A 199 14.47 0.84 -13.59
N ALA A 200 13.21 0.88 -13.14
CA ALA A 200 12.30 1.97 -13.45
C ALA A 200 12.83 3.32 -12.94
N LEU A 201 13.46 3.35 -11.74
CA LEU A 201 14.13 4.55 -11.21
C LEU A 201 15.34 4.96 -12.07
N GLU A 202 16.16 4.02 -12.52
CA GLU A 202 17.27 4.29 -13.45
C GLU A 202 16.79 4.81 -14.82
N HIS A 203 15.55 4.48 -15.21
CA HIS A 203 14.92 4.94 -16.45
C HIS A 203 14.03 6.18 -16.24
N GLY A 204 14.10 6.82 -15.06
CA GLY A 204 13.51 8.14 -14.82
C GLY A 204 12.04 8.14 -14.37
N ILE A 205 11.49 7.01 -13.88
CA ILE A 205 10.17 7.04 -13.26
C ILE A 205 10.19 7.95 -12.01
N THR A 206 9.11 8.72 -11.79
CA THR A 206 9.02 9.66 -10.67
C THR A 206 8.47 9.03 -9.41
N ALA A 207 7.56 8.07 -9.56
CA ALA A 207 7.02 7.31 -8.44
C ALA A 207 6.80 5.85 -8.83
N THR A 208 7.16 4.95 -7.93
CA THR A 208 6.95 3.51 -8.09
C THR A 208 6.67 2.84 -6.76
N LEU A 209 6.13 1.63 -6.81
CA LEU A 209 6.02 0.78 -5.63
C LEU A 209 6.41 -0.66 -5.97
N GLY A 210 6.79 -1.41 -4.94
CA GLY A 210 7.16 -2.81 -5.07
C GLY A 210 7.30 -3.46 -3.70
N SER A 211 7.67 -4.72 -3.69
CA SER A 211 7.81 -5.49 -2.46
C SER A 211 9.24 -5.92 -2.19
N VAL A 212 9.63 -6.00 -0.92
CA VAL A 212 10.94 -6.52 -0.49
C VAL A 212 10.97 -8.06 -0.34
N GLY A 213 9.86 -8.73 -0.67
CA GLY A 213 9.67 -10.17 -0.59
C GLY A 213 8.35 -10.57 -1.24
N GLU A 214 7.80 -11.74 -0.92
CA GLU A 214 6.48 -12.18 -1.41
C GLU A 214 5.34 -11.45 -0.68
N PRO A 215 4.57 -10.56 -1.34
CA PRO A 215 3.59 -9.73 -0.64
C PRO A 215 2.17 -10.30 -0.65
N TYR A 216 1.88 -11.34 -1.44
CA TYR A 216 0.54 -11.62 -1.94
C TYR A 216 -0.05 -10.45 -2.74
N LEU A 217 -0.83 -10.77 -3.75
CA LEU A 217 -1.33 -9.77 -4.69
C LEU A 217 -2.24 -8.72 -4.03
N ASP A 218 -2.97 -9.07 -2.97
CA ASP A 218 -3.87 -8.15 -2.29
C ASP A 218 -3.16 -7.09 -1.43
N ALA A 219 -1.83 -7.10 -1.37
CA ALA A 219 -1.05 -6.03 -0.75
C ALA A 219 -0.75 -4.86 -1.69
N PHE A 220 -0.85 -5.05 -3.00
CA PHE A 220 -0.76 -3.94 -3.95
C PHE A 220 -1.99 -3.04 -3.82
N PRO A 221 -1.86 -1.73 -4.08
CA PRO A 221 -3.00 -0.90 -4.40
C PRO A 221 -3.77 -1.48 -5.58
N GLU A 222 -5.09 -1.49 -5.49
CA GLU A 222 -5.95 -1.92 -6.59
C GLU A 222 -5.84 -0.88 -7.73
N PRO A 223 -5.50 -1.29 -8.98
CA PRO A 223 -5.14 -0.35 -10.05
C PRO A 223 -6.16 0.77 -10.30
N LEU A 224 -7.44 0.42 -10.41
CA LEU A 224 -8.51 1.38 -10.65
C LEU A 224 -8.68 2.32 -9.45
N GLU A 225 -8.75 1.79 -8.24
CA GLU A 225 -8.95 2.59 -7.03
C GLU A 225 -7.79 3.58 -6.81
N PHE A 226 -6.55 3.11 -6.92
CA PHE A 226 -5.35 3.92 -6.73
C PHE A 226 -5.26 5.05 -7.76
N SER A 227 -5.36 4.69 -9.05
CA SER A 227 -5.23 5.65 -10.14
C SER A 227 -6.38 6.65 -10.13
N ALA A 228 -7.61 6.21 -9.89
CA ALA A 228 -8.77 7.09 -9.90
C ALA A 228 -8.70 8.13 -8.78
N LEU A 229 -8.26 7.76 -7.57
CA LEU A 229 -8.05 8.73 -6.48
C LEU A 229 -7.01 9.79 -6.88
N LEU A 230 -5.83 9.37 -7.33
CA LEU A 230 -4.77 10.28 -7.78
C LEU A 230 -5.23 11.25 -8.87
N MET A 231 -5.91 10.73 -9.90
CA MET A 231 -6.36 11.51 -11.05
C MET A 231 -7.38 12.60 -10.69
N THR A 232 -8.00 12.56 -9.51
CA THR A 232 -8.85 13.67 -9.03
C THR A 232 -8.06 14.91 -8.64
N GLY A 233 -6.76 14.79 -8.39
CA GLY A 233 -5.94 15.86 -7.83
C GLY A 233 -6.23 16.18 -6.36
N GLN A 234 -7.09 15.41 -5.68
CA GLN A 234 -7.50 15.68 -4.29
C GLN A 234 -6.65 14.94 -3.26
N TYR A 235 -5.84 13.99 -3.70
CA TYR A 235 -4.99 13.18 -2.84
C TYR A 235 -3.56 13.24 -3.37
N THR A 236 -2.61 13.31 -2.45
CA THR A 236 -1.19 13.10 -2.75
C THR A 236 -0.91 11.63 -3.06
N LEU A 237 0.26 11.35 -3.63
CA LEU A 237 0.79 10.00 -3.87
C LEU A 237 0.67 9.14 -2.61
N LEU A 238 1.13 9.67 -1.48
CA LEU A 238 1.15 8.95 -0.23
C LEU A 238 -0.26 8.64 0.28
N GLU A 239 -1.17 9.61 0.20
CA GLU A 239 -2.56 9.43 0.65
C GLU A 239 -3.30 8.42 -0.22
N ALA A 240 -3.18 8.49 -1.54
CA ALA A 240 -3.81 7.53 -2.44
C ALA A 240 -3.29 6.11 -2.19
N TYR A 241 -1.98 5.96 -1.95
CA TYR A 241 -1.37 4.68 -1.56
C TYR A 241 -1.96 4.15 -0.26
N TYR A 242 -1.96 4.92 0.84
CA TYR A 242 -2.51 4.45 2.12
C TYR A 242 -4.02 4.25 2.11
N LEU A 243 -4.77 4.99 1.29
CA LEU A 243 -6.20 4.75 1.15
C LEU A 243 -6.50 3.42 0.46
N THR A 244 -5.61 2.91 -0.39
CA THR A 244 -5.86 1.74 -1.26
C THR A 244 -5.01 0.52 -0.93
N SER A 245 -3.94 0.67 -0.15
CA SER A 245 -3.17 -0.42 0.43
C SER A 245 -3.90 -1.01 1.62
N ARG A 246 -4.07 -2.33 1.61
CA ARG A 246 -4.82 -3.05 2.66
C ARG A 246 -4.02 -3.27 3.94
N TRP A 247 -2.70 -3.25 3.83
CA TRP A 247 -1.82 -3.81 4.84
C TRP A 247 -0.65 -2.87 5.16
N VAL A 248 -0.34 -2.76 6.44
CA VAL A 248 0.92 -2.24 7.02
C VAL A 248 1.61 -3.36 7.80
N SER A 249 2.81 -3.13 8.33
CA SER A 249 3.66 -4.21 8.86
C SER A 249 3.78 -5.35 7.84
N TRP A 250 4.08 -4.98 6.59
CA TRP A 250 4.15 -5.92 5.48
C TRP A 250 5.25 -5.55 4.49
N ARG A 251 5.33 -6.24 3.36
CA ARG A 251 6.50 -6.20 2.47
C ARG A 251 6.49 -5.07 1.45
N MET A 252 5.48 -4.20 1.42
CA MET A 252 5.34 -3.17 0.39
C MET A 252 6.18 -1.93 0.69
N VAL A 253 6.69 -1.30 -0.36
CA VAL A 253 7.47 -0.06 -0.34
C VAL A 253 6.92 0.86 -1.41
N LEU A 254 6.69 2.12 -1.05
CA LEU A 254 6.38 3.21 -1.97
C LEU A 254 7.62 4.10 -2.11
N VAL A 255 8.03 4.39 -3.33
CA VAL A 255 9.12 5.30 -3.67
C VAL A 255 8.55 6.49 -4.45
N GLY A 256 8.89 7.70 -4.01
CA GLY A 256 8.41 8.97 -4.56
C GLY A 256 8.15 10.00 -3.47
N ASP A 257 8.11 11.27 -3.85
CA ASP A 257 7.75 12.36 -2.95
C ASP A 257 6.36 12.10 -2.34
N PRO A 258 6.25 12.05 -0.99
CA PRO A 258 4.97 11.82 -0.35
C PRO A 258 3.89 12.85 -0.71
N LEU A 259 4.27 14.09 -1.05
CA LEU A 259 3.35 15.18 -1.38
C LEU A 259 2.98 15.24 -2.87
N TYR A 260 3.63 14.43 -3.71
CA TYR A 260 3.46 14.49 -5.15
C TYR A 260 1.99 14.35 -5.56
N ASN A 261 1.49 15.33 -6.31
CA ASN A 261 0.12 15.39 -6.80
C ASN A 261 0.05 16.10 -8.17
N PRO A 262 0.34 15.39 -9.27
CA PRO A 262 0.44 15.99 -10.60
C PRO A 262 -0.88 16.54 -11.14
N TRP A 263 -2.01 16.17 -10.52
CA TRP A 263 -3.35 16.58 -10.92
C TRP A 263 -3.96 17.65 -10.01
N LYS A 264 -3.21 18.16 -9.03
CA LYS A 264 -3.69 19.14 -8.05
C LYS A 264 -4.28 20.39 -8.70
N GLN A 265 -3.58 20.96 -9.68
CA GLN A 265 -4.00 22.19 -10.35
C GLN A 265 -5.07 21.92 -11.42
N LYS A 266 -4.93 20.79 -12.13
CA LYS A 266 -5.81 20.39 -13.22
C LYS A 266 -6.20 18.92 -13.05
N PRO A 267 -7.31 18.65 -12.32
CA PRO A 267 -7.83 17.30 -12.16
C PRO A 267 -8.02 16.62 -13.52
N ALA A 268 -7.50 15.39 -13.66
CA ALA A 268 -7.71 14.57 -14.85
C ALA A 268 -9.12 13.98 -14.89
N VAL A 269 -9.70 13.73 -13.72
CA VAL A 269 -11.07 13.22 -13.56
C VAL A 269 -11.82 14.00 -12.49
N LYS A 270 -13.14 14.08 -12.61
CA LYS A 270 -14.00 14.70 -11.60
C LYS A 270 -14.21 13.75 -10.42
N ARG A 271 -14.30 14.26 -9.19
CA ARG A 271 -14.65 13.46 -8.00
C ARG A 271 -15.94 12.65 -8.18
N SER A 272 -16.93 13.17 -8.93
CA SER A 272 -18.19 12.47 -9.24
C SER A 272 -18.02 11.23 -10.13
N ALA A 273 -16.87 11.05 -10.78
CA ALA A 273 -16.55 9.86 -11.56
C ALA A 273 -16.15 8.66 -10.69
N LEU A 274 -15.85 8.88 -9.41
CA LEU A 274 -15.40 7.86 -8.45
C LEU A 274 -16.52 6.91 -7.99
N ARG A 275 -17.20 6.26 -8.93
CA ARG A 275 -18.36 5.39 -8.69
C ARG A 275 -18.02 4.07 -7.99
N MET A 276 -16.75 3.69 -7.99
CA MET A 276 -16.24 2.49 -7.29
C MET A 276 -16.22 2.68 -5.77
N PHE A 277 -16.25 3.93 -5.28
CA PHE A 277 -16.33 4.24 -3.85
C PHE A 277 -17.78 4.62 -3.48
N PRO A 278 -18.38 4.03 -2.42
CA PRO A 278 -19.71 4.45 -1.96
C PRO A 278 -19.74 5.94 -1.57
N LEU A 279 -18.66 6.38 -0.93
CA LEU A 279 -18.32 7.77 -0.70
C LEU A 279 -16.81 7.90 -0.93
N ALA A 280 -16.38 8.89 -1.70
CA ALA A 280 -14.96 9.14 -1.86
C ALA A 280 -14.33 9.38 -0.48
N PRO A 281 -13.22 8.70 -0.15
CA PRO A 281 -12.64 8.70 1.19
C PRO A 281 -12.23 10.10 1.66
N MET A 282 -12.09 10.27 2.97
CA MET A 282 -11.45 11.44 3.53
C MET A 282 -9.93 11.26 3.44
N ALA A 283 -9.22 12.27 2.93
CA ALA A 283 -7.77 12.20 2.84
C ALA A 283 -7.18 11.98 4.25
N PRO A 284 -6.21 11.07 4.43
CA PRO A 284 -5.57 10.84 5.72
C PRO A 284 -5.06 12.12 6.42
N SER A 285 -4.57 13.11 5.67
CA SER A 285 -4.13 14.38 6.24
C SER A 285 -5.26 15.27 6.78
N ASP A 286 -6.49 15.08 6.29
CA ASP A 286 -7.69 15.77 6.78
C ASP A 286 -8.29 15.08 8.03
N GLN A 287 -7.79 13.89 8.40
CA GLN A 287 -8.30 13.15 9.55
C GLN A 287 -7.72 13.67 10.86
N THR A 288 -8.56 13.77 11.89
CA THR A 288 -8.08 14.02 13.26
C THR A 288 -7.44 12.76 13.82
N PHE A 289 -6.25 12.87 14.38
CA PHE A 289 -5.57 11.78 15.08
C PHE A 289 -5.31 12.14 16.54
N ALA A 290 -5.21 11.12 17.40
CA ALA A 290 -4.93 11.31 18.82
C ALA A 290 -3.46 11.71 19.02
N ASP A 291 -3.17 12.47 20.09
CA ASP A 291 -1.79 12.65 20.55
C ASP A 291 -1.15 11.27 20.79
N PRO A 292 -0.01 10.96 20.15
CA PRO A 292 0.56 9.61 20.17
C PRO A 292 0.98 9.18 21.57
N PHE A 293 1.60 10.06 22.34
CA PHE A 293 2.06 9.76 23.70
C PHE A 293 0.88 9.48 24.63
N ARG A 294 -0.18 10.28 24.51
CA ARG A 294 -1.40 10.07 25.26
C ARG A 294 -2.10 8.76 24.87
N ALA A 295 -2.17 8.43 23.59
CA ALA A 295 -2.77 7.18 23.12
C ALA A 295 -2.00 5.95 23.65
N GLN A 296 -0.66 6.00 23.63
CA GLN A 296 0.19 4.97 24.23
C GLN A 296 -0.04 4.83 25.74
N GLU A 297 -0.07 5.94 26.49
CA GLU A 297 -0.31 5.93 27.93
C GLU A 297 -1.68 5.34 28.27
N GLU A 298 -2.74 5.73 27.55
CA GLU A 298 -4.09 5.19 27.69
C GLU A 298 -4.12 3.67 27.43
N ARG A 299 -3.42 3.17 26.40
CA ARG A 299 -3.27 1.72 26.13
C ARG A 299 -2.51 1.00 27.23
N ARG A 300 -1.36 1.49 27.67
CA ARG A 300 -0.58 0.88 28.77
C ARG A 300 -1.42 0.74 30.04
N HIS A 301 -2.17 1.77 30.40
CA HIS A 301 -3.07 1.73 31.55
C HIS A 301 -4.19 0.68 31.37
N LEU A 302 -4.75 0.57 30.16
CA LEU A 302 -5.75 -0.43 29.87
C LEU A 302 -5.18 -1.86 30.01
N TYR A 303 -4.02 -2.12 29.41
CA TYR A 303 -3.36 -3.42 29.52
C TYR A 303 -3.01 -3.79 30.96
N ALA A 304 -2.50 -2.83 31.74
CA ALA A 304 -2.23 -3.03 33.16
C ALA A 304 -3.49 -3.42 33.94
N ARG A 305 -4.62 -2.75 33.68
CA ARG A 305 -5.93 -3.09 34.29
C ARG A 305 -6.45 -4.44 33.83
N ALA A 306 -6.33 -4.76 32.55
CA ALA A 306 -6.75 -6.04 31.99
C ALA A 306 -5.96 -7.20 32.61
N ARG A 307 -4.63 -7.04 32.75
CA ARG A 307 -3.74 -8.00 33.39
C ARG A 307 -4.08 -8.20 34.86
N ALA A 308 -4.24 -7.12 35.62
CA ALA A 308 -4.65 -7.20 37.02
C ALA A 308 -6.00 -7.92 37.20
N ARG A 309 -6.96 -7.69 36.30
CA ARG A 309 -8.26 -8.36 36.30
C ARG A 309 -8.13 -9.85 35.96
N LEU A 310 -7.28 -10.21 35.00
CA LEU A 310 -7.02 -11.60 34.63
C LEU A 310 -6.38 -12.35 35.81
N ASP A 311 -5.38 -11.76 36.47
CA ASP A 311 -4.73 -12.34 37.65
C ASP A 311 -5.72 -12.60 38.79
N ASP A 312 -6.64 -11.68 39.06
CA ASP A 312 -7.70 -11.87 40.06
C ASP A 312 -8.64 -13.02 39.67
N ILE A 313 -9.05 -13.12 38.40
CA ILE A 313 -9.89 -14.22 37.90
C ILE A 313 -9.16 -15.56 38.07
N LEU A 314 -7.89 -15.65 37.68
CA LEU A 314 -7.11 -16.88 37.79
C LEU A 314 -6.95 -17.32 39.25
N ARG A 315 -6.61 -16.40 40.15
CA ARG A 315 -6.51 -16.70 41.60
C ARG A 315 -7.82 -17.18 42.19
N ARG A 316 -8.97 -16.61 41.77
CA ARG A 316 -10.30 -17.07 42.21
C ARG A 316 -10.58 -18.49 41.73
N GLN A 317 -10.22 -18.83 40.50
CA GLN A 317 -10.38 -20.18 39.96
C GLN A 317 -9.49 -21.20 40.66
N GLU A 318 -8.23 -20.86 40.94
CA GLU A 318 -7.31 -21.72 41.71
C GLU A 318 -7.87 -22.02 43.11
N ARG A 319 -8.34 -21.00 43.84
CA ARG A 319 -8.96 -21.18 45.15
C ARG A 319 -10.21 -22.07 45.08
N ALA A 320 -11.04 -21.87 44.06
CA ALA A 320 -12.25 -22.68 43.85
C ALA A 320 -11.92 -24.15 43.51
N ALA A 321 -10.83 -24.40 42.77
CA ALA A 321 -10.36 -25.76 42.47
C ALA A 321 -9.79 -26.46 43.71
N GLN A 322 -9.05 -25.74 44.56
CA GLN A 322 -8.53 -26.26 45.83
C GLN A 322 -9.66 -26.64 46.81
N HIS A 323 -10.74 -25.85 46.88
CA HIS A 323 -11.91 -26.18 47.71
C HIS A 323 -12.74 -27.37 47.21
N LYS A 324 -12.63 -27.75 45.94
CA LYS A 324 -13.32 -28.94 45.39
C LYS A 324 -12.53 -30.23 45.55
N THR A 325 -11.25 -30.13 45.91
CA THR A 325 -10.33 -31.26 46.07
C THR A 325 -10.00 -31.57 47.53
N SER A 326 -10.47 -30.73 48.47
CA SER A 326 -10.48 -30.95 49.93
C SER A 326 -11.82 -31.49 50.42
#